data_AF-A0A526PWC9-F1
#
_entry.id   AF-A0A526PWC9-F1
#
_cell.length_a   1.000
_cell.length_b   1.000
_cell.length_c   1.000
_cell.angle_alpha   90.00
_cell.angle_beta   90.00
_cell.angle_gamma   90.00
#
_symmetry.space_group_name_H-M   'P 1'
#
loop_
_entity.id
_entity.type
_entity.pdbx_description
1 polymer ?
#
loop_
_entity_poly.entity_id
_entity_poly.type
_entity_poly.pdbx_seq_one_letter_code
_entity_poly.pdbx_strand_id
1 'polypeptide(L)'
;PMSVTLLAAAGKDGLLASVARDLHSASDLTLGATGWRQPSAQPAAAPAEDSIELVVVGAHLSGMPLNGQLKNAGARFCRATRTSPSYKLYELAGQIPPKPGLVRVGSGGAAIEVEVWR
;
A
#
# COMPACT_ATOMS: atom_id res chain seq x y z
N PRO A 1 -38.30 -4.43 -11.33
CA PRO A 1 -37.05 -4.09 -10.60
C PRO A 1 -36.14 -5.32 -10.47
N MET A 2 -34.84 -5.14 -10.68
CA MET A 2 -33.81 -6.14 -10.40
C MET A 2 -32.80 -5.53 -9.43
N SER A 3 -32.16 -6.35 -8.61
CA SER A 3 -31.18 -5.92 -7.62
C SER A 3 -29.87 -6.68 -7.78
N VAL A 4 -28.78 -6.00 -7.45
CA VAL A 4 -27.46 -6.59 -7.26
C VAL A 4 -26.97 -6.26 -5.86
N THR A 5 -26.27 -7.19 -5.24
CA THR A 5 -25.65 -6.99 -3.92
C THR A 5 -24.15 -7.13 -4.08
N LEU A 6 -23.40 -6.11 -3.70
CA LEU A 6 -21.95 -6.12 -3.70
C LEU A 6 -21.44 -6.54 -2.32
N LEU A 7 -20.52 -7.50 -2.28
CA LEU A 7 -19.95 -8.04 -1.04
C LEU A 7 -18.44 -7.77 -1.02
N ALA A 8 -17.92 -7.39 0.15
CA ALA A 8 -16.49 -7.22 0.41
C ALA A 8 -16.14 -7.61 1.85
N ALA A 9 -14.84 -7.72 2.13
CA ALA A 9 -14.36 -7.92 3.49
C ALA A 9 -14.70 -6.73 4.41
N ALA A 10 -14.62 -6.94 5.73
CA ALA A 10 -14.86 -5.88 6.72
C ALA A 10 -13.96 -4.65 6.46
N GLY A 11 -14.53 -3.45 6.65
CA GLY A 11 -13.83 -2.17 6.44
C GLY A 11 -13.70 -1.73 4.97
N LYS A 12 -14.47 -2.34 4.05
CA LYS A 12 -14.48 -2.00 2.62
C LYS A 12 -15.74 -1.25 2.18
N ASP A 13 -16.47 -0.64 3.11
CA ASP A 13 -17.72 0.10 2.88
C ASP A 13 -17.55 1.22 1.85
N GLY A 14 -16.46 1.99 1.95
CA GLY A 14 -16.15 3.06 1.00
C GLY A 14 -15.91 2.56 -0.42
N LEU A 15 -15.25 1.40 -0.58
CA LEU A 15 -15.05 0.74 -1.87
C LEU A 15 -16.38 0.22 -2.43
N LEU A 16 -17.20 -0.44 -1.61
CA LEU A 16 -18.52 -0.92 -2.05
C LEU A 16 -19.41 0.24 -2.48
N ALA A 17 -19.41 1.34 -1.72
CA ALA A 17 -20.16 2.54 -2.05
C ALA A 17 -19.68 3.19 -3.35
N SER A 18 -18.37 3.19 -3.63
CA SER A 18 -17.85 3.72 -4.89
C SER A 18 -18.25 2.85 -6.08
N VAL A 19 -18.08 1.54 -5.98
CA VAL A 19 -18.48 0.61 -7.06
C VAL A 19 -20.00 0.65 -7.29
N ALA A 20 -20.81 0.70 -6.24
CA ALA A 20 -22.26 0.83 -6.35
C ALA A 20 -22.67 2.13 -7.05
N ARG A 21 -22.00 3.24 -6.73
CA ARG A 21 -22.22 4.54 -7.38
C ARG A 21 -21.94 4.47 -8.88
N ASP A 22 -20.79 3.90 -9.24
CA ASP A 22 -20.34 3.80 -10.64
C ASP A 22 -21.28 2.87 -11.44
N LEU A 23 -21.68 1.74 -10.84
CA LEU A 23 -22.62 0.81 -11.45
C LEU A 23 -24.00 1.44 -11.68
N HIS A 24 -24.54 2.15 -10.69
CA HIS A 24 -25.83 2.84 -10.83
C HIS A 24 -25.73 3.92 -11.93
N SER A 25 -24.64 4.70 -11.94
CA SER A 25 -24.42 5.74 -12.95
C SER A 25 -24.31 5.16 -14.37
N ALA A 26 -23.71 3.99 -14.54
CA ALA A 26 -23.59 3.32 -15.84
C ALA A 26 -24.89 2.64 -16.30
N SER A 27 -25.85 2.43 -15.39
CA SER A 27 -27.10 1.71 -15.69
C SER A 27 -28.18 2.59 -16.33
N ASP A 28 -28.03 3.91 -16.29
CA ASP A 28 -29.04 4.91 -16.71
C ASP A 28 -30.43 4.78 -16.05
N LEU A 29 -30.52 4.00 -14.96
CA LEU A 29 -31.75 3.79 -14.21
C LEU A 29 -32.19 5.07 -13.47
N THR A 30 -33.49 5.17 -13.24
CA THR A 30 -34.08 6.21 -12.39
C THR A 30 -33.95 5.87 -10.91
N LEU A 31 -34.01 6.88 -10.05
CA LEU A 31 -34.00 6.73 -8.59
C LEU A 31 -35.29 6.06 -8.10
N GLY A 32 -35.32 4.72 -8.11
CA GLY A 32 -36.48 3.94 -7.72
C GLY A 32 -37.73 4.28 -8.56
N ALA A 33 -38.89 4.34 -7.90
CA ALA A 33 -40.18 4.64 -8.53
C ALA A 33 -40.43 6.16 -8.78
N THR A 34 -39.46 7.03 -8.51
CA THR A 34 -39.64 8.50 -8.58
C THR A 34 -39.66 9.04 -10.02
N GLY A 35 -39.09 8.28 -10.97
CA GLY A 35 -38.82 8.77 -12.33
C GLY A 35 -37.68 9.79 -12.42
N TRP A 36 -37.03 10.14 -11.30
CA TRP A 36 -35.92 11.08 -11.31
C TRP A 36 -34.65 10.42 -11.85
N ARG A 37 -33.93 11.14 -12.70
CA ARG A 37 -32.58 10.74 -13.13
C ARG A 37 -31.63 10.79 -11.95
N GLN A 38 -30.69 9.84 -11.91
CA GLN A 38 -29.58 9.94 -10.98
C GLN A 38 -28.73 11.18 -11.31
N PRO A 39 -28.39 12.04 -10.33
CA PRO A 39 -27.45 13.12 -10.53
C PRO A 39 -26.06 12.58 -10.93
N SER A 40 -25.30 13.36 -11.70
CA SER A 40 -23.92 13.01 -12.01
C SER A 40 -23.12 12.77 -10.72
N ALA A 41 -22.53 11.59 -10.60
CA ALA A 41 -21.69 11.25 -9.46
C ALA A 41 -20.51 12.22 -9.36
N GLN A 42 -20.30 12.82 -8.18
CA GLN A 42 -19.02 13.42 -7.88
C GLN A 42 -17.98 12.31 -7.73
N PRO A 43 -16.73 12.51 -8.21
CA PRO A 43 -15.65 11.59 -7.94
C PRO A 43 -15.55 11.34 -6.44
N ALA A 44 -15.45 10.08 -6.03
CA ALA A 44 -15.08 9.79 -4.65
C ALA A 44 -13.72 10.44 -4.38
N ALA A 45 -13.58 11.09 -3.22
CA ALA A 45 -12.26 11.39 -2.70
C ALA A 45 -11.46 10.08 -2.67
N ALA A 46 -10.21 10.12 -3.14
CA ALA A 46 -9.33 8.97 -3.00
C ALA A 46 -9.34 8.56 -1.51
N PRO A 47 -9.51 7.27 -1.19
CA PRO A 47 -9.44 6.83 0.19
C PRO A 47 -8.15 7.36 0.79
N ALA A 48 -8.23 7.88 2.02
CA ALA A 48 -7.03 8.20 2.77
C ALA A 48 -6.19 6.91 2.86
N GLU A 49 -5.03 6.89 2.21
CA GLU A 49 -4.13 5.77 2.36
C GLU A 49 -3.52 5.87 3.76
N ASP A 50 -4.06 5.13 4.72
CA ASP A 50 -3.49 4.91 6.05
C ASP A 50 -2.23 4.02 5.94
N SER A 51 -1.31 4.40 5.06
CA SER A 51 -0.06 3.69 4.77
C SER A 51 1.12 4.62 4.95
N ILE A 52 2.28 4.03 5.23
CA ILE A 52 3.55 4.76 5.36
C ILE A 52 4.53 4.23 4.31
N GLU A 53 5.43 5.08 3.83
CA GLU A 53 6.61 4.57 3.14
C GLU A 53 7.59 4.00 4.18
N LEU A 54 7.95 2.73 4.00
CA LEU A 54 8.92 2.02 4.82
C LEU A 54 10.16 1.70 3.99
N VAL A 55 11.33 2.19 4.43
CA VAL A 55 12.62 1.82 3.86
C VAL A 55 13.11 0.55 4.54
N VAL A 56 13.46 -0.47 3.75
CA VAL A 56 14.01 -1.73 4.25
C VAL A 56 15.40 -1.99 3.68
N VAL A 57 16.20 -2.69 4.49
CA VAL A 57 17.54 -3.17 4.13
C VAL A 57 17.68 -4.61 4.63
N GLY A 58 18.52 -5.41 3.97
CA GLY A 58 18.81 -6.78 4.41
C GLY A 58 17.70 -7.78 4.16
N ALA A 59 17.36 -8.56 5.19
CA ALA A 59 16.54 -9.77 5.05
C ALA A 59 15.10 -9.55 4.56
N HIS A 60 14.62 -8.30 4.54
CA HIS A 60 13.31 -7.92 4.02
C HIS A 60 13.31 -7.45 2.56
N LEU A 61 14.47 -7.31 1.92
CA LEU A 61 14.57 -6.99 0.49
C LEU A 61 13.88 -8.05 -0.37
N SER A 62 13.48 -7.70 -1.59
CA SER A 62 12.87 -8.63 -2.53
C SER A 62 13.76 -9.88 -2.73
N GLY A 63 13.15 -11.06 -2.61
CA GLY A 63 13.86 -12.34 -2.70
C GLY A 63 14.61 -12.78 -1.44
N MET A 64 14.65 -11.96 -0.39
CA MET A 64 15.28 -12.31 0.88
C MET A 64 14.32 -13.04 1.84
N PRO A 65 14.84 -13.80 2.83
CA PRO A 65 14.04 -14.74 3.62
C PRO A 65 12.88 -14.14 4.42
N LEU A 66 12.95 -12.86 4.81
CA LEU A 66 11.92 -12.20 5.61
C LEU A 66 10.98 -11.31 4.79
N ASN A 67 11.16 -11.22 3.46
CA ASN A 67 10.30 -10.41 2.59
C ASN A 67 8.81 -10.82 2.66
N GLY A 68 8.52 -12.10 2.92
CA GLY A 68 7.16 -12.60 3.12
C GLY A 68 6.40 -11.87 4.24
N GLN A 69 7.09 -11.33 5.25
CA GLN A 69 6.46 -10.57 6.33
C GLN A 69 5.86 -9.25 5.85
N LEU A 70 6.54 -8.54 4.93
CA LEU A 70 6.01 -7.33 4.28
C LEU A 70 4.77 -7.65 3.47
N LYS A 71 4.84 -8.71 2.65
CA LYS A 71 3.73 -9.15 1.80
C LYS A 71 2.51 -9.58 2.62
N ASN A 72 2.72 -10.29 3.73
CA ASN A 72 1.65 -10.71 4.64
C ASN A 72 0.99 -9.52 5.34
N ALA A 73 1.74 -8.44 5.58
CA ALA A 73 1.21 -7.17 6.08
C ALA A 73 0.50 -6.32 5.00
N GLY A 74 0.46 -6.80 3.75
CA GLY A 74 -0.17 -6.09 2.63
C GLY A 74 0.69 -5.02 1.98
N ALA A 75 1.98 -4.92 2.35
CA ALA A 75 2.89 -3.94 1.78
C ALA A 75 3.18 -4.23 0.30
N ARG A 76 3.36 -3.18 -0.48
CA ARG A 76 3.61 -3.16 -1.91
C ARG A 76 4.98 -2.57 -2.16
N PHE A 77 5.75 -3.21 -3.03
CA PHE A 77 7.03 -2.68 -3.48
C PHE A 77 6.81 -1.37 -4.26
N CYS A 78 7.54 -0.32 -3.90
CA CYS A 78 7.50 0.96 -4.61
C CYS A 78 8.72 1.13 -5.51
N ARG A 79 9.94 1.02 -4.96
CA ARG A 79 11.21 1.22 -5.70
C ARG A 79 12.41 0.61 -4.99
N ALA A 80 13.43 0.25 -5.76
CA ALA A 80 14.79 0.03 -5.27
C ALA A 80 15.59 1.34 -5.43
N THR A 81 16.36 1.70 -4.42
CA THR A 81 17.11 2.97 -4.39
C THR A 81 18.30 2.90 -3.43
N ARG A 82 18.99 4.01 -3.22
CA ARG A 82 20.12 4.10 -2.28
C ARG A 82 19.91 5.21 -1.26
N THR A 83 20.41 5.01 -0.05
CA THR A 83 20.54 6.09 0.93
C THR A 83 21.54 7.15 0.47
N SER A 84 21.48 8.35 1.04
CA SER A 84 22.59 9.32 0.95
C SER A 84 23.89 8.69 1.47
N PRO A 85 25.09 9.15 1.07
CA PRO A 85 26.37 8.58 1.51
C PRO A 85 26.75 8.93 2.95
N SER A 86 25.80 8.82 3.88
CA SER A 86 25.91 9.19 5.29
C SER A 86 25.53 8.03 6.21
N TYR A 87 25.62 6.78 5.72
CA TYR A 87 25.25 5.60 6.48
C TYR A 87 26.36 4.54 6.48
N LYS A 88 26.42 3.75 7.55
CA LYS A 88 27.19 2.51 7.63
C LYS A 88 26.24 1.35 7.85
N LEU A 89 26.55 0.21 7.21
CA LEU A 89 25.83 -1.03 7.35
C LEU A 89 26.70 -2.02 8.12
N TYR A 90 26.13 -2.63 9.16
CA TYR A 90 26.80 -3.58 10.03
C TYR A 90 26.05 -4.90 10.01
N GLU A 91 26.76 -6.01 10.15
CA GLU A 91 26.15 -7.29 10.50
C GLU A 91 25.98 -7.37 12.02
N LEU A 92 24.79 -7.77 12.49
CA LEU A 92 24.52 -7.94 13.91
C LEU A 92 24.87 -9.36 14.35
N ALA A 93 25.66 -9.49 15.41
CA ALA A 93 26.11 -10.78 15.92
C ALA A 93 24.96 -11.65 16.45
N GLY A 94 25.04 -12.96 16.19
CA GLY A 94 24.17 -13.97 16.82
C GLY A 94 22.72 -14.02 16.30
N GLN A 95 22.46 -13.59 15.06
CA GLN A 95 21.13 -13.62 14.45
C GLN A 95 21.06 -14.60 13.28
N ILE A 96 19.99 -15.40 13.20
CA ILE A 96 19.66 -16.26 12.06
C ILE A 96 18.22 -15.94 11.61
N PRO A 97 17.99 -15.54 10.34
CA PRO A 97 19.00 -15.19 9.34
C PRO A 97 19.83 -13.96 9.77
N PRO A 98 21.03 -13.74 9.21
CA PRO A 98 21.82 -12.54 9.48
C PRO A 98 21.00 -11.28 9.25
N LYS A 99 20.96 -10.40 10.26
CA LYS A 99 20.23 -9.13 10.21
C LYS A 99 21.23 -8.00 10.17
N PRO A 100 21.15 -7.08 9.20
CA PRO A 100 22.00 -5.91 9.22
C PRO A 100 21.44 -4.81 10.13
N GLY A 101 22.33 -3.98 10.65
CA GLY A 101 22.03 -2.71 11.32
C GLY A 101 22.52 -1.54 10.47
N LEU A 102 21.64 -0.59 10.16
CA LEU A 102 21.97 0.62 9.42
C LEU A 102 22.06 1.81 10.38
N VAL A 103 23.20 2.51 10.38
CA VAL A 103 23.44 3.65 11.29
C VAL A 103 23.86 4.87 10.49
N ARG A 104 23.24 6.02 10.77
CA ARG A 104 23.65 7.31 10.18
C ARG A 104 24.94 7.80 10.85
N VAL A 105 25.90 8.27 10.06
CA VAL A 105 27.21 8.75 10.53
C VAL A 105 27.50 10.15 9.99
N GLY A 106 28.28 10.92 10.76
CA GLY A 106 28.70 12.28 10.35
C GLY A 106 29.80 12.29 9.29
N SER A 107 30.64 11.25 9.24
CA SER A 107 31.71 11.10 8.25
C SER A 107 32.02 9.62 7.98
N GLY A 108 32.59 9.33 6.81
CA GLY A 108 32.96 7.96 6.40
C GLY A 108 31.75 7.03 6.16
N GLY A 109 30.61 7.60 5.75
CA GLY A 109 29.44 6.82 5.31
C GLY A 109 29.53 6.41 3.84
N ALA A 110 28.58 5.59 3.41
CA ALA A 110 28.40 5.15 2.04
C ALA A 110 26.91 5.12 1.66
N ALA A 111 26.64 5.13 0.35
CA ALA A 111 25.29 4.99 -0.19
C ALA A 111 24.91 3.50 -0.19
N ILE A 112 23.94 3.11 0.63
CA ILE A 112 23.54 1.72 0.85
C ILE A 112 22.30 1.42 0.02
N GLU A 113 22.30 0.29 -0.69
CA GLU A 113 21.14 -0.22 -1.44
C GLU A 113 19.99 -0.57 -0.47
N VAL A 114 18.80 -0.09 -0.80
CA VAL A 114 17.57 -0.25 -0.02
C VAL A 114 16.37 -0.42 -0.94
N GLU A 115 15.26 -0.89 -0.37
CA GLU A 115 13.96 -0.84 -1.04
C GLU A 115 12.99 0.01 -0.25
N VAL A 116 12.07 0.67 -0.96
CA VAL A 116 10.94 1.40 -0.36
C VAL A 116 9.66 0.62 -0.64
N TRP A 117 8.90 0.38 0.42
CA TRP A 117 7.62 -0.32 0.41
C TRP A 117 6.52 0.57 0.98
N ARG A 118 5.27 0.30 0.63
CA ARG A 118 4.06 0.97 1.15
C ARG A 118 2.99 -0.03 1.52
#